data_AF-A0A437DME3-F1
#
_entry.id   AF-A0A437DME3-F1
#
_cell.length_a   1.000
_cell.length_b   1.000
_cell.length_c   1.000
_cell.angle_alpha   90.00
_cell.angle_beta   90.00
_cell.angle_gamma   90.00
#
_symmetry.space_group_name_H-M   'P 1'
#
loop_
_entity.id
_entity.type
_entity.pdbx_description
1 polymer ?
#
loop_
_entity_poly.entity_id
_entity_poly.type
_entity_poly.pdbx_seq_one_letter_code
_entity_poly.pdbx_strand_id
1 'polypeptide(L)'
;MVSSSFILICSSALSLPNIVASFLFLLVYYLVSFYQKQRTVYKNIPPGPKPWPVVGNFGNFFVPPSVRTKIGDQPNSTNAIEIEALSHQARIYGNIHSLFIGSQLIVVLHGFDLIRDALLNHPEVFSDRPDIPLVTILTKRKGIVFAPYGPVWKKQRKFCHTTLRNFGLGKLSLEPCIQQGLANVKRELLRLNEERGSAGVNLTTLISNSVSNVICSLILGQCFHHEDVEFRTMIRLMEHGLKICVNSPAVLINIFPLLYYLPFGVFKELRQVERDITVFLKRIIAKHRNTLDPDSPRDLTDMYLIEMLAQQAAGEDDSSFTDDYLFYVIGDLFIAGTDTTTNSILWFLLYMITYPDVQDKAQAEIDQVVGKHRVPSMTDKGSLPFTEATIMEVQRLHSVVPLAIPHMTSQTTVFRGYTIPKGTVIFPNLWSVHRDPTLWEDADSFKPTRFLDHDGNLLRKEYFIPFGIGRRVCMGEQLAKMELFLTVTTLLQAFKFRHPEGKPPPTLKERFGLTMAPYPFSVCVTPRGGNKEADLGNSDLA
;
A
#
# COMPACT_ATOMS: atom_id res chain seq x y z
N MET A 1 -24.83 33.93 49.54
CA MET A 1 -24.76 35.24 48.84
C MET A 1 -23.78 35.27 47.64
N VAL A 2 -23.32 34.12 47.11
CA VAL A 2 -22.35 34.07 45.97
C VAL A 2 -23.02 33.69 44.62
N SER A 3 -24.33 33.46 44.60
CA SER A 3 -25.02 32.88 43.42
C SER A 3 -25.39 33.91 42.34
N SER A 4 -25.94 35.08 42.71
CA SER A 4 -26.55 35.99 41.73
C SER A 4 -25.54 36.82 40.92
N SER A 5 -24.43 37.23 41.53
CA SER A 5 -23.38 38.01 40.85
C SER A 5 -22.61 37.17 39.83
N PHE A 6 -22.40 35.88 40.11
CA PHE A 6 -21.70 34.96 39.21
C PHE A 6 -22.55 34.65 37.97
N ILE A 7 -23.87 34.49 38.13
CA ILE A 7 -24.82 34.28 37.03
C ILE A 7 -24.93 35.53 36.14
N LEU A 8 -24.91 36.74 36.70
CA LEU A 8 -24.93 38.00 35.93
C LEU A 8 -23.63 38.23 35.15
N ILE A 9 -22.49 37.82 35.70
CA ILE A 9 -21.19 37.89 35.02
C ILE A 9 -21.14 36.86 33.88
N CYS A 10 -21.66 35.64 34.10
CA CYS A 10 -21.78 34.64 33.02
C CYS A 10 -22.75 35.07 31.92
N SER A 11 -23.90 35.69 32.25
CA SER A 11 -24.88 36.14 31.25
C SER A 11 -24.39 37.33 30.42
N SER A 12 -23.61 38.25 31.03
CA SER A 12 -22.96 39.35 30.31
C SER A 12 -21.77 38.86 29.48
N ALA A 13 -20.95 37.94 29.99
CA ALA A 13 -19.81 37.34 29.26
C ALA A 13 -20.26 36.49 28.05
N LEU A 14 -21.42 35.84 28.12
CA LEU A 14 -22.03 35.07 27.02
C LEU A 14 -23.02 35.89 26.18
N SER A 15 -23.03 37.22 26.32
CA SER A 15 -23.84 38.06 25.44
C SER A 15 -23.40 37.87 23.98
N LEU A 16 -24.36 37.88 23.05
CA LEU A 16 -24.10 37.71 21.61
C LEU A 16 -22.96 38.64 21.09
N PRO A 17 -22.85 39.92 21.51
CA PRO A 17 -21.74 40.78 21.13
C PRO A 17 -20.38 40.28 21.62
N ASN A 18 -20.30 39.74 22.84
CA ASN A 18 -19.05 39.21 23.41
C ASN A 18 -18.64 37.89 22.76
N ILE A 19 -19.61 37.04 22.37
CA ILE A 19 -19.35 35.83 21.57
C ILE A 19 -18.81 36.21 20.19
N VAL A 20 -19.44 37.17 19.51
CA VAL A 20 -19.01 37.66 18.20
C VAL A 20 -17.63 38.32 18.28
N ALA A 21 -17.39 39.17 19.27
CA ALA A 21 -16.09 39.82 19.49
C ALA A 21 -14.99 38.81 19.79
N SER A 22 -15.26 37.80 20.62
CA SER A 22 -14.31 36.73 20.92
C SER A 22 -14.01 35.88 19.69
N PHE A 23 -15.02 35.55 18.90
CA PHE A 23 -14.83 34.82 17.63
C PHE A 23 -14.00 35.62 16.64
N LEU A 24 -14.30 36.92 16.47
CA LEU A 24 -13.52 37.82 15.61
C LEU A 24 -12.07 37.96 16.09
N PHE A 25 -11.85 38.11 17.41
CA PHE A 25 -10.52 38.16 17.97
C PHE A 25 -9.74 36.87 17.73
N LEU A 26 -10.34 35.71 17.96
CA LEU A 26 -9.72 34.41 17.68
C LEU A 26 -9.42 34.22 16.20
N LEU A 27 -10.33 34.64 15.31
CA LEU A 27 -10.13 34.60 13.86
C LEU A 27 -8.96 35.50 13.44
N VAL A 28 -8.92 36.74 13.91
CA VAL A 28 -7.82 37.68 13.60
C VAL A 28 -6.51 37.18 14.17
N TYR A 29 -6.48 36.76 15.44
CA TYR A 29 -5.30 36.17 16.08
C TYR A 29 -4.78 34.95 15.30
N TYR A 30 -5.69 34.08 14.86
CA TYR A 30 -5.35 32.92 14.04
C TYR A 30 -4.78 33.34 12.68
N LEU A 31 -5.42 34.28 11.98
CA LEU A 31 -4.93 34.78 10.69
C LEU A 31 -3.56 35.44 10.83
N VAL A 32 -3.35 36.28 11.84
CA VAL A 32 -2.05 36.89 12.14
C VAL A 32 -1.01 35.81 12.45
N SER A 33 -1.34 34.84 13.30
CA SER A 33 -0.44 33.71 13.62
C SER A 33 -0.10 32.89 12.38
N PHE A 34 -1.07 32.65 11.50
CA PHE A 34 -0.88 31.95 10.23
C PHE A 34 0.08 32.72 9.32
N TYR A 35 -0.15 34.03 9.10
CA TYR A 35 0.74 34.86 8.28
C TYR A 35 2.12 35.02 8.89
N GLN A 36 2.23 35.11 10.22
CA GLN A 36 3.51 35.13 10.92
C GLN A 36 4.26 33.81 10.72
N LYS A 37 3.60 32.66 10.90
CA LYS A 37 4.20 31.33 10.66
C LYS A 37 4.68 31.18 9.22
N GLN A 38 3.90 31.65 8.25
CA GLN A 38 4.30 31.70 6.83
C GLN A 38 5.55 32.58 6.61
N ARG A 39 5.65 33.72 7.30
CA ARG A 39 6.80 34.62 7.18
C ARG A 39 8.06 34.15 7.93
N THR A 40 7.92 33.45 9.04
CA THR A 40 9.04 33.09 9.92
C THR A 40 9.48 31.65 9.72
N VAL A 41 8.60 30.69 10.00
CA VAL A 41 8.89 29.25 9.94
C VAL A 41 9.08 28.78 8.51
N TYR A 42 8.33 29.37 7.56
CA TYR A 42 8.31 28.95 6.16
C TYR A 42 9.07 29.90 5.22
N LYS A 43 10.03 30.68 5.74
CA LYS A 43 10.75 31.73 5.00
C LYS A 43 11.60 31.23 3.80
N ASN A 44 11.92 29.93 3.74
CA ASN A 44 12.71 29.32 2.64
C ASN A 44 12.31 27.84 2.40
N ILE A 45 11.03 27.53 2.50
CA ILE A 45 10.54 26.18 2.14
C ILE A 45 10.55 26.01 0.62
N PRO A 46 10.48 24.77 0.10
CA PRO A 46 10.31 24.53 -1.33
C PRO A 46 9.11 25.32 -1.88
N PRO A 47 9.17 25.82 -3.13
CA PRO A 47 8.08 26.55 -3.75
C PRO A 47 6.83 25.67 -3.89
N GLY A 48 5.66 26.29 -3.98
CA GLY A 48 4.40 25.56 -4.06
C GLY A 48 3.19 26.47 -4.24
N PRO A 49 2.01 25.91 -4.51
CA PRO A 49 0.77 26.68 -4.58
C PRO A 49 0.48 27.38 -3.26
N LYS A 50 0.00 28.63 -3.32
CA LYS A 50 -0.31 29.42 -2.11
C LYS A 50 -1.44 28.75 -1.30
N PRO A 51 -1.21 28.41 -0.02
CA PRO A 51 -2.21 27.74 0.80
C PRO A 51 -3.28 28.72 1.28
N TRP A 52 -4.53 28.26 1.38
CA TRP A 52 -5.59 28.99 2.05
C TRP A 52 -5.45 28.84 3.57
N PRO A 53 -5.87 29.83 4.38
CA PRO A 53 -5.94 29.68 5.83
C PRO A 53 -6.80 28.45 6.21
N VAL A 54 -6.41 27.74 7.27
CA VAL A 54 -7.08 26.55 7.82
C VAL A 54 -7.01 25.29 6.96
N VAL A 55 -7.37 25.35 5.68
CA VAL A 55 -7.55 24.17 4.80
C VAL A 55 -6.35 23.87 3.89
N GLY A 56 -5.36 24.78 3.84
CA GLY A 56 -4.18 24.61 3.02
C GLY A 56 -4.51 24.67 1.52
N ASN A 57 -3.91 23.79 0.73
CA ASN A 57 -4.16 23.69 -0.71
C ASN A 57 -5.38 22.82 -1.06
N PHE A 58 -6.10 22.29 -0.07
CA PHE A 58 -7.27 21.43 -0.25
C PHE A 58 -8.61 22.19 -0.13
N GLY A 59 -8.58 23.53 -0.14
CA GLY A 59 -9.79 24.36 -0.03
C GLY A 59 -10.86 24.04 -1.08
N ASN A 60 -10.45 23.67 -2.30
CA ASN A 60 -11.36 23.31 -3.39
C ASN A 60 -12.21 22.06 -3.08
N PHE A 61 -11.83 21.22 -2.12
CA PHE A 61 -12.64 20.08 -1.66
C PHE A 61 -13.93 20.55 -0.96
N PHE A 62 -13.90 21.69 -0.29
CA PHE A 62 -15.04 22.25 0.44
C PHE A 62 -15.90 23.20 -0.42
N VAL A 63 -15.47 23.48 -1.66
CA VAL A 63 -16.21 24.33 -2.59
C VAL A 63 -17.21 23.47 -3.38
N PRO A 64 -18.51 23.78 -3.38
CA PRO A 64 -19.50 23.02 -4.13
C PRO A 64 -19.16 22.93 -5.63
N PRO A 65 -19.44 21.79 -6.30
CA PRO A 65 -19.13 21.60 -7.73
C PRO A 65 -19.73 22.68 -8.66
N SER A 66 -20.89 23.23 -8.28
CA SER A 66 -21.60 24.31 -8.99
C SER A 66 -20.88 25.68 -8.93
N VAL A 67 -20.05 25.90 -7.90
CA VAL A 67 -19.22 27.10 -7.76
C VAL A 67 -17.86 26.88 -8.40
N ARG A 68 -17.35 25.64 -8.36
CA ARG A 68 -16.06 25.24 -8.95
C ARG A 68 -15.98 25.44 -10.46
N THR A 69 -17.04 25.08 -11.18
CA THR A 69 -17.18 25.33 -12.62
C THR A 69 -17.23 26.83 -12.98
N LYS A 70 -17.73 27.69 -12.07
CA LYS A 70 -17.73 29.15 -12.27
C LYS A 70 -16.37 29.80 -12.01
N ILE A 71 -15.48 29.16 -11.24
CA ILE A 71 -14.12 29.63 -10.94
C ILE A 71 -13.12 29.17 -12.02
N GLY A 72 -13.58 28.43 -13.04
CA GLY A 72 -12.75 27.96 -14.15
C GLY A 72 -11.94 26.69 -13.83
N ASP A 73 -12.26 26.00 -12.73
CA ASP A 73 -11.61 24.73 -12.38
C ASP A 73 -12.17 23.61 -13.29
N GLN A 74 -11.29 22.86 -13.94
CA GLN A 74 -11.70 21.78 -14.83
C GLN A 74 -12.41 20.64 -14.05
N PRO A 75 -13.49 20.06 -14.60
CA PRO A 75 -14.31 19.04 -13.95
C PRO A 75 -13.58 17.72 -13.65
N ASN A 76 -12.39 17.50 -14.21
CA ASN A 76 -11.59 16.30 -13.95
C ASN A 76 -10.70 16.41 -12.69
N SER A 77 -10.59 17.58 -12.05
CA SER A 77 -9.76 17.78 -10.85
C SER A 77 -10.43 17.33 -9.54
N THR A 78 -11.41 16.43 -9.65
CA THR A 78 -12.22 15.96 -8.53
C THR A 78 -11.60 14.76 -7.85
N ASN A 79 -11.01 15.05 -6.70
CA ASN A 79 -10.89 14.20 -5.51
C ASN A 79 -9.66 13.27 -5.49
N ALA A 80 -8.81 13.48 -4.48
CA ALA A 80 -7.54 12.82 -4.17
C ALA A 80 -6.30 13.49 -4.77
N ILE A 81 -5.15 13.23 -4.13
CA ILE A 81 -3.82 13.55 -4.67
C ILE A 81 -3.66 12.69 -5.92
N GLU A 82 -4.08 13.21 -7.06
CA GLU A 82 -3.80 12.56 -8.33
C GLU A 82 -2.31 12.72 -8.62
N ILE A 83 -1.65 11.61 -8.92
CA ILE A 83 -0.20 11.59 -9.20
C ILE A 83 0.14 12.48 -10.39
N GLU A 84 -0.77 12.56 -11.37
CA GLU A 84 -0.67 13.47 -12.52
C GLU A 84 -0.68 14.93 -12.06
N ALA A 85 -1.52 15.30 -11.09
CA ALA A 85 -1.57 16.65 -10.55
C ALA A 85 -0.27 17.02 -9.81
N LEU A 86 0.30 16.10 -9.03
CA LEU A 86 1.62 16.30 -8.42
C LEU A 86 2.72 16.46 -9.48
N SER A 87 2.65 15.69 -10.55
CA SER A 87 3.60 15.76 -11.67
C SER A 87 3.47 17.08 -12.44
N HIS A 88 2.25 17.59 -12.60
CA HIS A 88 2.01 18.92 -13.15
C HIS A 88 2.55 20.02 -12.23
N GLN A 89 2.38 19.91 -10.92
CA GLN A 89 2.96 20.84 -9.95
C GLN A 89 4.50 20.84 -10.01
N ALA A 90 5.13 19.68 -10.19
CA ALA A 90 6.58 19.60 -10.36
C ALA A 90 7.08 20.34 -11.61
N ARG A 91 6.30 20.42 -12.68
CA ARG A 91 6.65 21.22 -13.88
C ARG A 91 6.60 22.74 -13.61
N ILE A 92 5.75 23.19 -12.69
CA ILE A 92 5.59 24.62 -12.36
C ILE A 92 6.58 25.06 -11.28
N TYR A 93 6.69 24.27 -10.21
CA TYR A 93 7.42 24.64 -8.99
C TYR A 93 8.80 23.96 -8.91
N GLY A 94 9.09 23.00 -9.78
CA GLY A 94 10.31 22.21 -9.77
C GLY A 94 10.17 20.87 -9.05
N ASN A 95 11.24 20.05 -9.14
CA ASN A 95 11.23 18.67 -8.66
C ASN A 95 11.18 18.53 -7.12
N ILE A 96 11.36 19.63 -6.39
CA ILE A 96 11.07 19.73 -4.96
C ILE A 96 10.04 20.83 -4.80
N HIS A 97 8.84 20.47 -4.41
CA HIS A 97 7.78 21.45 -4.17
C HIS A 97 7.01 21.14 -2.89
N SER A 98 6.35 22.17 -2.35
CA SER A 98 5.56 22.08 -1.14
C SER A 98 4.07 22.18 -1.41
N LEU A 99 3.28 21.60 -0.53
CA LEU A 99 1.84 21.76 -0.44
C LEU A 99 1.40 21.63 1.02
N PHE A 100 0.22 22.14 1.34
CA PHE A 100 -0.34 22.13 2.68
C PHE A 100 -1.64 21.36 2.72
N ILE A 101 -1.75 20.39 3.63
CA ILE A 101 -3.03 19.80 4.04
C ILE A 101 -3.38 20.37 5.40
N GLY A 102 -4.38 21.23 5.44
CA GLY A 102 -4.67 22.01 6.65
C GLY A 102 -3.47 22.87 7.07
N SER A 103 -2.94 22.62 8.27
CA SER A 103 -1.72 23.27 8.77
C SER A 103 -0.44 22.47 8.58
N GLN A 104 -0.54 21.24 8.05
CA GLN A 104 0.56 20.32 7.86
C GLN A 104 1.28 20.63 6.55
N LEU A 105 2.58 20.91 6.63
CA LEU A 105 3.46 21.05 5.47
C LEU A 105 3.79 19.66 4.91
N ILE A 106 3.64 19.52 3.61
CA ILE A 106 4.04 18.37 2.80
C ILE A 106 5.06 18.85 1.77
N VAL A 107 6.12 18.08 1.57
CA VAL A 107 7.09 18.28 0.50
C VAL A 107 7.12 17.03 -0.36
N VAL A 108 7.00 17.20 -1.66
CA VAL A 108 7.02 16.11 -2.65
C VAL A 108 8.38 16.11 -3.34
N LEU A 109 9.01 14.94 -3.40
CA LEU A 109 10.31 14.74 -4.04
C LEU A 109 10.09 13.98 -5.36
N HIS A 110 10.43 14.61 -6.48
CA HIS A 110 10.35 14.02 -7.81
C HIS A 110 11.74 13.64 -8.34
N GLY A 111 11.83 12.51 -9.04
CA GLY A 111 13.06 12.04 -9.66
C GLY A 111 13.99 11.25 -8.74
N PHE A 112 14.81 10.39 -9.35
CA PHE A 112 15.61 9.39 -8.63
C PHE A 112 16.64 10.02 -7.70
N ASP A 113 17.37 11.05 -8.17
CA ASP A 113 18.45 11.67 -7.40
C ASP A 113 17.99 12.29 -6.09
N LEU A 114 16.85 12.97 -6.09
CA LEU A 114 16.29 13.61 -4.90
C LEU A 114 15.81 12.58 -3.88
N ILE A 115 15.13 11.54 -4.35
CA ILE A 115 14.64 10.45 -3.50
C ILE A 115 15.82 9.66 -2.93
N ARG A 116 16.84 9.35 -3.76
CA ARG A 116 18.07 8.68 -3.35
C ARG A 116 18.81 9.48 -2.28
N ASP A 117 18.99 10.78 -2.50
CA ASP A 117 19.69 11.65 -1.57
C ASP A 117 18.97 11.75 -0.21
N ALA A 118 17.65 11.98 -0.23
CA ALA A 118 16.86 12.05 1.00
C ALA A 118 16.87 10.72 1.78
N LEU A 119 16.63 9.59 1.11
CA LEU A 119 16.38 8.30 1.77
C LEU A 119 17.64 7.47 2.03
N LEU A 120 18.73 7.68 1.30
CA LEU A 120 20.01 6.96 1.50
C LEU A 120 21.08 7.81 2.17
N ASN A 121 21.24 9.08 1.77
CA ASN A 121 22.31 9.94 2.30
C ASN A 121 21.88 10.65 3.60
N HIS A 122 20.58 10.92 3.78
CA HIS A 122 20.04 11.56 4.98
C HIS A 122 19.01 10.70 5.76
N PRO A 123 19.28 9.41 6.01
CA PRO A 123 18.27 8.49 6.50
C PRO A 123 17.90 8.73 7.97
N GLU A 124 18.72 9.43 8.77
CA GLU A 124 18.34 9.81 10.14
C GLU A 124 17.26 10.90 10.15
N VAL A 125 17.23 11.75 9.11
CA VAL A 125 16.28 12.85 9.01
C VAL A 125 14.99 12.38 8.37
N PHE A 126 15.06 11.65 7.26
CA PHE A 126 13.91 11.36 6.41
C PHE A 126 13.23 10.01 6.68
N SER A 127 13.62 9.24 7.70
CA SER A 127 13.04 7.89 7.94
C SER A 127 11.84 7.87 8.88
N ASP A 128 11.42 8.99 9.46
CA ASP A 128 10.32 9.00 10.44
C ASP A 128 8.94 8.88 9.77
N ARG A 129 7.89 8.68 10.56
CA ARG A 129 6.50 8.57 10.09
C ARG A 129 5.64 9.72 10.65
N PRO A 130 4.78 10.32 9.81
CA PRO A 130 3.97 11.45 10.23
C PRO A 130 2.78 11.03 11.09
N ASP A 131 2.36 11.96 11.95
CA ASP A 131 1.18 11.79 12.81
C ASP A 131 -0.09 12.19 12.05
N ILE A 132 -0.50 11.33 11.12
CA ILE A 132 -1.74 11.49 10.37
C ILE A 132 -2.91 11.06 11.28
N PRO A 133 -3.86 11.94 11.65
CA PRO A 133 -4.85 11.63 12.69
C PRO A 133 -5.63 10.33 12.48
N LEU A 134 -6.11 10.09 11.26
CA LEU A 134 -6.83 8.85 10.93
C LEU A 134 -5.96 7.61 11.15
N VAL A 135 -4.73 7.64 10.64
CA VAL A 135 -3.77 6.53 10.78
C VAL A 135 -3.40 6.32 12.24
N THR A 136 -3.15 7.39 12.99
CA THR A 136 -2.84 7.33 14.43
C THR A 136 -3.99 6.74 15.24
N ILE A 137 -5.24 7.06 14.90
CA ILE A 137 -6.41 6.47 15.55
C ILE A 137 -6.46 4.96 15.34
N LEU A 138 -6.25 4.51 14.09
CA LEU A 138 -6.36 3.10 13.69
C LEU A 138 -5.16 2.25 14.12
N THR A 139 -3.95 2.79 14.10
CA THR A 139 -2.70 2.02 14.32
C THR A 139 -2.07 2.24 15.69
N LYS A 140 -2.52 3.28 16.43
CA LYS A 140 -1.90 3.75 17.67
C LYS A 140 -0.38 3.97 17.56
N ARG A 141 0.14 4.23 16.34
CA ARG A 141 1.57 4.37 16.04
C ARG A 141 2.40 3.13 16.40
N LYS A 142 1.78 1.94 16.41
CA LYS A 142 2.40 0.63 16.62
C LYS A 142 2.47 -0.13 15.30
N GLY A 143 3.09 -1.32 15.31
CA GLY A 143 3.35 -2.10 14.09
C GLY A 143 4.68 -1.73 13.43
N ILE A 144 4.75 -1.89 12.11
CA ILE A 144 5.98 -1.72 11.30
C ILE A 144 5.83 -0.59 10.28
N VAL A 145 4.66 -0.42 9.69
CA VAL A 145 4.44 0.46 8.52
C VAL A 145 4.42 1.92 8.93
N PHE A 146 3.56 2.28 9.88
CA PHE A 146 3.35 3.66 10.36
C PHE A 146 4.01 3.96 11.71
N ALA A 147 4.70 2.99 12.30
CA ALA A 147 5.42 3.20 13.55
C ALA A 147 6.59 4.20 13.40
N PRO A 148 6.77 5.12 14.38
CA PRO A 148 7.84 6.12 14.37
C PRO A 148 9.23 5.50 14.27
N TYR A 149 10.16 6.23 13.66
CA TYR A 149 11.53 5.76 13.57
C TYR A 149 12.22 5.83 14.93
N GLY A 150 12.76 4.71 15.40
CA GLY A 150 13.44 4.67 16.68
C GLY A 150 13.90 3.26 17.07
N PRO A 151 14.49 3.10 18.27
CA PRO A 151 14.97 1.82 18.77
C PRO A 151 13.89 0.73 18.79
N VAL A 152 12.68 1.06 19.23
CA VAL A 152 11.53 0.14 19.25
C VAL A 152 11.22 -0.39 17.85
N TRP A 153 11.03 0.51 16.88
CA TRP A 153 10.74 0.11 15.51
C TRP A 153 11.89 -0.71 14.90
N LYS A 154 13.15 -0.37 15.17
CA LYS A 154 14.32 -1.16 14.71
C LYS A 154 14.29 -2.58 15.29
N LYS A 155 14.04 -2.74 16.59
CA LYS A 155 13.94 -4.04 17.28
C LYS A 155 12.81 -4.87 16.67
N GLN A 156 11.62 -4.28 16.55
CA GLN A 156 10.42 -4.90 15.98
C GLN A 156 10.61 -5.33 14.51
N ARG A 157 11.11 -4.41 13.66
CA ARG A 157 11.42 -4.69 12.26
C ARG A 157 12.45 -5.81 12.11
N LYS A 158 13.54 -5.75 12.87
CA LYS A 158 14.61 -6.75 12.80
C LYS A 158 14.09 -8.12 13.21
N PHE A 159 13.34 -8.19 14.32
CA PHE A 159 12.73 -9.42 14.79
C PHE A 159 11.81 -10.02 13.71
N CYS A 160 10.79 -9.27 13.27
CA CYS A 160 9.82 -9.76 12.30
C CYS A 160 10.49 -10.23 11.00
N HIS A 161 11.41 -9.45 10.45
CA HIS A 161 12.11 -9.82 9.22
C HIS A 161 13.00 -11.07 9.40
N THR A 162 13.70 -11.19 10.53
CA THR A 162 14.54 -12.37 10.80
C THR A 162 13.68 -13.62 10.95
N THR A 163 12.59 -13.52 11.71
CA THR A 163 11.66 -14.62 11.93
C THR A 163 10.98 -15.06 10.64
N LEU A 164 10.46 -14.12 9.84
CA LEU A 164 9.87 -14.45 8.54
C LEU A 164 10.88 -15.13 7.61
N ARG A 165 12.14 -14.70 7.61
CA ARG A 165 13.21 -15.39 6.86
C ARG A 165 13.48 -16.80 7.36
N ASN A 166 13.33 -17.06 8.65
CA ASN A 166 13.46 -18.41 9.21
C ASN A 166 12.33 -19.32 8.70
N PHE A 167 11.09 -18.83 8.64
CA PHE A 167 9.94 -19.55 8.09
C PHE A 167 9.85 -19.61 6.57
N GLY A 168 10.83 -19.06 5.84
CA GLY A 168 10.94 -19.23 4.39
C GLY A 168 10.69 -18.00 3.55
N LEU A 169 10.56 -16.80 4.12
CA LEU A 169 10.44 -15.55 3.36
C LEU A 169 11.58 -15.42 2.33
N GLY A 170 11.21 -15.55 1.05
CA GLY A 170 12.15 -15.51 -0.07
C GLY A 170 13.06 -16.74 -0.21
N LYS A 171 12.74 -17.87 0.44
CA LYS A 171 13.48 -19.14 0.33
C LYS A 171 12.64 -20.21 -0.37
N LEU A 172 13.31 -21.19 -0.99
CA LEU A 172 12.67 -22.30 -1.70
C LEU A 172 11.71 -23.12 -0.83
N SER A 173 11.88 -23.12 0.50
CA SER A 173 10.98 -23.84 1.42
C SER A 173 9.54 -23.34 1.39
N LEU A 174 9.29 -22.11 0.93
CA LEU A 174 7.95 -21.53 0.82
C LEU A 174 7.27 -21.85 -0.53
N GLU A 175 8.04 -22.27 -1.54
CA GLU A 175 7.53 -22.54 -2.88
C GLU A 175 6.37 -23.56 -2.91
N PRO A 176 6.38 -24.67 -2.14
CA PRO A 176 5.25 -25.59 -2.10
C PRO A 176 3.94 -24.95 -1.64
N CYS A 177 4.00 -24.04 -0.66
CA CYS A 177 2.82 -23.32 -0.18
C CYS A 177 2.22 -22.45 -1.29
N ILE A 178 3.06 -21.71 -2.02
CA ILE A 178 2.64 -20.88 -3.15
C ILE A 178 2.05 -21.75 -4.26
N GLN A 179 2.73 -22.84 -4.63
CA GLN A 179 2.26 -23.74 -5.68
C GLN A 179 0.94 -24.42 -5.34
N GLN A 180 0.71 -24.78 -4.07
CA GLN A 180 -0.58 -25.35 -3.65
C GLN A 180 -1.72 -24.32 -3.77
N GLY A 181 -1.47 -23.06 -3.39
CA GLY A 181 -2.41 -21.96 -3.64
C GLY A 181 -2.72 -21.80 -5.13
N LEU A 182 -1.68 -21.85 -5.98
CA LEU A 182 -1.83 -21.74 -7.43
C LEU A 182 -2.55 -22.93 -8.06
N ALA A 183 -2.37 -24.15 -7.54
CA ALA A 183 -3.13 -25.32 -7.98
C ALA A 183 -4.64 -25.11 -7.79
N ASN A 184 -5.04 -24.55 -6.64
CA ASN A 184 -6.43 -24.19 -6.38
C ASN A 184 -6.91 -23.07 -7.31
N VAL A 185 -6.09 -22.03 -7.55
CA VAL A 185 -6.42 -20.97 -8.52
C VAL A 185 -6.64 -21.55 -9.92
N LYS A 186 -5.79 -22.46 -10.40
CA LYS A 186 -5.95 -23.11 -11.70
C LYS A 186 -7.27 -23.87 -11.79
N ARG A 187 -7.57 -24.69 -10.77
CA ARG A 187 -8.80 -25.50 -10.69
C ARG A 187 -10.06 -24.63 -10.71
N GLU A 188 -10.12 -23.64 -9.82
CA GLU A 188 -11.29 -22.76 -9.72
C GLU A 188 -11.45 -21.85 -10.95
N LEU A 189 -10.34 -21.42 -11.56
CA LEU A 189 -10.39 -20.63 -12.77
C LEU A 189 -10.99 -21.41 -13.95
N LEU A 190 -10.64 -22.69 -14.11
CA LEU A 190 -11.26 -23.56 -15.10
C LEU A 190 -12.76 -23.70 -14.87
N ARG A 191 -13.15 -24.08 -13.65
CA ARG A 191 -14.56 -24.24 -13.24
C ARG A 191 -15.38 -22.98 -13.54
N LEU A 192 -14.91 -21.81 -13.10
CA LEU A 192 -15.61 -20.54 -13.33
C LEU A 192 -15.63 -20.12 -14.80
N ASN A 193 -14.60 -20.46 -15.56
CA ASN A 193 -14.54 -20.16 -17.00
C ASN A 193 -15.53 -21.01 -17.79
N GLU A 194 -15.74 -22.27 -17.39
CA GLU A 194 -16.78 -23.14 -17.96
C GLU A 194 -18.19 -22.67 -17.58
N GLU A 195 -18.42 -22.32 -16.32
CA GLU A 195 -19.71 -21.81 -15.84
C GLU A 195 -20.12 -20.49 -16.53
N ARG A 196 -19.15 -19.58 -16.74
CA ARG A 196 -19.42 -18.23 -17.28
C ARG A 196 -19.24 -18.11 -18.79
N GLY A 197 -18.56 -19.04 -19.43
CA GLY A 197 -18.26 -19.03 -20.86
C GLY A 197 -17.70 -17.68 -21.33
N SER A 198 -18.31 -17.10 -22.36
CA SER A 198 -17.88 -15.84 -22.98
C SER A 198 -18.03 -14.60 -22.09
N ALA A 199 -18.73 -14.67 -20.94
CA ALA A 199 -18.82 -13.54 -20.02
C ALA A 199 -17.50 -13.25 -19.29
N GLY A 200 -16.60 -14.24 -19.20
CA GLY A 200 -15.32 -14.15 -18.51
C GLY A 200 -15.43 -14.14 -16.98
N VAL A 201 -14.28 -14.31 -16.34
CA VAL A 201 -14.12 -14.45 -14.88
C VAL A 201 -13.37 -13.24 -14.33
N ASN A 202 -13.82 -12.72 -13.18
CA ASN A 202 -13.06 -11.73 -12.42
C ASN A 202 -12.12 -12.48 -11.46
N LEU A 203 -10.81 -12.22 -11.58
CA LEU A 203 -9.77 -12.94 -10.84
C LEU A 203 -9.46 -12.39 -9.45
N THR A 204 -9.98 -11.21 -9.08
CA THR A 204 -9.58 -10.50 -7.86
C THR A 204 -9.68 -11.40 -6.62
N THR A 205 -10.81 -12.06 -6.42
CA THR A 205 -11.03 -12.93 -5.25
C THR A 205 -10.14 -14.18 -5.25
N LEU A 206 -9.89 -14.79 -6.42
CA LEU A 206 -9.06 -15.99 -6.53
C LEU A 206 -7.60 -15.67 -6.17
N ILE A 207 -7.08 -14.60 -6.78
CA ILE A 207 -5.71 -14.16 -6.55
C ILE A 207 -5.55 -13.66 -5.11
N SER A 208 -6.47 -12.84 -4.60
CA SER A 208 -6.36 -12.30 -3.24
C SER A 208 -6.41 -13.40 -2.19
N ASN A 209 -7.26 -14.42 -2.34
CA ASN A 209 -7.29 -15.57 -1.44
C ASN A 209 -5.97 -16.35 -1.47
N SER A 210 -5.42 -16.64 -2.67
CA SER A 210 -4.18 -17.40 -2.80
C SER A 210 -2.99 -16.68 -2.17
N VAL A 211 -2.81 -15.40 -2.48
CA VAL A 211 -1.74 -14.54 -1.93
C VAL A 211 -1.90 -14.39 -0.41
N SER A 212 -3.13 -14.16 0.06
CA SER A 212 -3.41 -14.02 1.49
C SER A 212 -3.03 -15.27 2.28
N ASN A 213 -3.25 -16.45 1.72
CA ASN A 213 -2.84 -17.71 2.34
C ASN A 213 -1.32 -17.84 2.48
N VAL A 214 -0.54 -17.32 1.54
CA VAL A 214 0.93 -17.35 1.63
C VAL A 214 1.43 -16.50 2.78
N ILE A 215 0.90 -15.27 2.95
CA ILE A 215 1.30 -14.47 4.10
C ILE A 215 0.74 -15.07 5.40
N CYS A 216 -0.52 -15.54 5.42
CA CYS A 216 -1.11 -16.19 6.60
C CYS A 216 -0.37 -17.44 7.05
N SER A 217 0.22 -18.23 6.16
CA SER A 217 1.04 -19.37 6.57
C SER A 217 2.31 -18.92 7.32
N LEU A 218 2.93 -17.80 6.91
CA LEU A 218 4.11 -17.25 7.58
C LEU A 218 3.80 -16.57 8.91
N ILE A 219 2.66 -15.88 9.01
CA ILE A 219 2.32 -15.06 10.19
C ILE A 219 1.39 -15.76 11.19
N LEU A 220 0.58 -16.73 10.75
CA LEU A 220 -0.45 -17.41 11.55
C LEU A 220 -0.39 -18.94 11.47
N GLY A 221 0.60 -19.50 10.77
CA GLY A 221 0.80 -20.95 10.66
C GLY A 221 -0.37 -21.69 9.99
N GLN A 222 -1.24 -20.98 9.28
CA GLN A 222 -2.52 -21.50 8.78
C GLN A 222 -2.75 -21.08 7.34
N CYS A 223 -3.16 -22.05 6.52
CA CYS A 223 -3.72 -21.84 5.19
C CYS A 223 -5.24 -21.98 5.29
N PHE A 224 -5.99 -20.94 4.91
CA PHE A 224 -7.45 -20.97 4.94
C PHE A 224 -7.99 -21.60 3.65
N HIS A 225 -9.09 -22.35 3.77
CA HIS A 225 -9.77 -22.88 2.59
C HIS A 225 -10.27 -21.72 1.71
N HIS A 226 -10.19 -21.86 0.39
CA HIS A 226 -10.56 -20.78 -0.53
C HIS A 226 -12.06 -20.39 -0.47
N GLU A 227 -12.90 -21.28 0.06
CA GLU A 227 -14.33 -21.03 0.33
C GLU A 227 -14.62 -20.59 1.77
N ASP A 228 -13.59 -20.45 2.62
CA ASP A 228 -13.77 -20.00 4.01
C ASP A 228 -14.43 -18.60 4.01
N VAL A 229 -15.67 -18.58 4.47
CA VAL A 229 -16.52 -17.39 4.46
C VAL A 229 -15.94 -16.31 5.37
N GLU A 230 -15.35 -16.69 6.49
CA GLU A 230 -14.81 -15.76 7.46
C GLU A 230 -13.53 -15.13 6.95
N PHE A 231 -12.63 -15.93 6.38
CA PHE A 231 -11.39 -15.44 5.77
C PHE A 231 -11.65 -14.51 4.59
N ARG A 232 -12.56 -14.88 3.68
CA ARG A 232 -12.98 -14.02 2.57
C ARG A 232 -13.64 -12.73 3.04
N THR A 233 -14.39 -12.79 4.15
CA THR A 233 -14.96 -11.60 4.76
C THR A 233 -13.86 -10.71 5.33
N MET A 234 -12.84 -11.28 5.97
CA MET A 234 -11.69 -10.54 6.45
C MET A 234 -10.96 -9.78 5.33
N ILE A 235 -10.61 -10.47 4.24
CA ILE A 235 -9.92 -9.85 3.09
C ILE A 235 -10.77 -8.69 2.52
N ARG A 236 -12.09 -8.90 2.36
CA ARG A 236 -13.00 -7.85 1.90
C ARG A 236 -13.07 -6.66 2.86
N LEU A 237 -13.08 -6.90 4.17
CA LEU A 237 -13.08 -5.84 5.19
C LEU A 237 -11.78 -5.03 5.13
N MET A 238 -10.63 -5.68 4.93
CA MET A 238 -9.34 -5.00 4.77
C MET A 238 -9.29 -4.13 3.52
N GLU A 239 -9.70 -4.67 2.36
CA GLU A 239 -9.79 -3.90 1.10
C GLU A 239 -10.73 -2.69 1.27
N HIS A 240 -11.90 -2.92 1.88
CA HIS A 240 -12.89 -1.89 2.10
C HIS A 240 -12.41 -0.82 3.09
N GLY A 241 -11.72 -1.21 4.17
CA GLY A 241 -11.10 -0.30 5.12
C GLY A 241 -10.07 0.62 4.47
N LEU A 242 -9.20 0.09 3.62
CA LEU A 242 -8.25 0.88 2.83
C LEU A 242 -8.95 1.88 1.91
N LYS A 243 -10.00 1.43 1.21
CA LYS A 243 -10.80 2.30 0.34
C LYS A 243 -11.48 3.43 1.11
N ILE A 244 -12.04 3.14 2.28
CA ILE A 244 -12.65 4.18 3.13
C ILE A 244 -11.60 5.21 3.55
N CYS A 245 -10.41 4.78 3.95
CA CYS A 245 -9.39 5.68 4.49
C CYS A 245 -8.86 6.71 3.48
N VAL A 246 -8.93 6.42 2.17
CA VAL A 246 -8.33 7.26 1.12
C VAL A 246 -9.37 7.85 0.17
N ASN A 247 -10.44 7.11 -0.16
CA ASN A 247 -11.36 7.44 -1.25
C ASN A 247 -12.78 7.77 -0.75
N SER A 248 -12.90 8.30 0.46
CA SER A 248 -14.19 8.65 1.06
C SER A 248 -14.10 9.94 1.90
N PRO A 249 -15.25 10.51 2.32
CA PRO A 249 -15.26 11.63 3.26
C PRO A 249 -14.56 11.34 4.60
N ALA A 250 -14.22 10.08 4.92
CA ALA A 250 -13.41 9.74 6.08
C ALA A 250 -12.02 10.41 6.08
N VAL A 251 -11.50 10.80 4.91
CA VAL A 251 -10.25 11.58 4.81
C VAL A 251 -10.31 12.89 5.61
N LEU A 252 -11.51 13.44 5.83
CA LEU A 252 -11.72 14.63 6.64
C LEU A 252 -11.36 14.44 8.11
N ILE A 253 -11.26 13.20 8.61
CA ILE A 253 -10.74 12.90 9.96
C ILE A 253 -9.32 13.47 10.13
N ASN A 254 -8.54 13.55 9.06
CA ASN A 254 -7.20 14.13 9.10
C ASN A 254 -7.19 15.64 9.35
N ILE A 255 -8.30 16.32 9.08
CA ILE A 255 -8.48 17.76 9.34
C ILE A 255 -9.25 17.95 10.66
N PHE A 256 -10.31 17.17 10.86
CA PHE A 256 -11.20 17.22 12.03
C PHE A 256 -11.31 15.83 12.66
N PRO A 257 -10.40 15.46 13.60
CA PRO A 257 -10.35 14.11 14.17
C PRO A 257 -11.63 13.65 14.87
N LEU A 258 -12.43 14.59 15.39
CA LEU A 258 -13.71 14.29 16.07
C LEU A 258 -14.73 13.63 15.14
N LEU A 259 -14.62 13.80 13.82
CA LEU A 259 -15.48 13.14 12.84
C LEU A 259 -15.42 11.62 12.96
N TYR A 260 -14.28 11.07 13.41
CA TYR A 260 -14.12 9.63 13.63
C TYR A 260 -15.16 9.07 14.61
N TYR A 261 -15.70 9.85 15.54
CA TYR A 261 -16.67 9.35 16.54
C TYR A 261 -18.13 9.50 16.13
N LEU A 262 -18.43 10.08 14.97
CA LEU A 262 -19.81 10.31 14.53
C LEU A 262 -20.57 8.99 14.28
N PRO A 263 -21.80 8.82 14.81
CA PRO A 263 -22.52 7.54 14.78
C PRO A 263 -23.24 7.25 13.46
N PHE A 264 -22.90 7.93 12.36
CA PHE A 264 -23.59 7.78 11.07
C PHE A 264 -22.61 7.82 9.89
N GLY A 265 -23.09 7.38 8.72
CA GLY A 265 -22.36 7.39 7.46
C GLY A 265 -21.05 6.61 7.50
N VAL A 266 -20.10 7.07 6.68
CA VAL A 266 -18.79 6.43 6.50
C VAL A 266 -17.96 6.37 7.78
N PHE A 267 -18.19 7.28 8.73
CA PHE A 267 -17.48 7.28 10.02
C PHE A 267 -17.90 6.10 10.90
N LYS A 268 -19.21 5.80 10.98
CA LYS A 268 -19.71 4.60 11.67
C LYS A 268 -19.19 3.33 11.00
N GLU A 269 -19.25 3.31 9.67
CA GLU A 269 -18.81 2.19 8.85
C GLU A 269 -17.32 1.88 9.08
N LEU A 270 -16.45 2.90 9.05
CA LEU A 270 -15.03 2.74 9.35
C LEU A 270 -14.79 2.09 10.72
N ARG A 271 -15.48 2.59 11.76
CA ARG A 271 -15.36 2.02 13.11
C ARG A 271 -15.87 0.58 13.18
N GLN A 272 -16.87 0.22 12.38
CA GLN A 272 -17.36 -1.15 12.32
C GLN A 272 -16.32 -2.07 11.67
N VAL A 273 -15.77 -1.67 10.52
CA VAL A 273 -14.69 -2.40 9.85
C VAL A 273 -13.48 -2.59 10.77
N GLU A 274 -13.03 -1.53 11.45
CA GLU A 274 -11.93 -1.61 12.42
C GLU A 274 -12.21 -2.63 13.54
N ARG A 275 -13.43 -2.62 14.10
CA ARG A 275 -13.82 -3.57 15.16
C ARG A 275 -13.84 -5.01 14.67
N ASP A 276 -14.42 -5.26 13.49
CA ASP A 276 -14.56 -6.62 12.96
C ASP A 276 -13.19 -7.22 12.63
N ILE A 277 -12.28 -6.42 12.07
CA ILE A 277 -10.87 -6.80 11.89
C ILE A 277 -10.20 -7.08 13.25
N THR A 278 -10.43 -6.20 14.22
CA THR A 278 -9.85 -6.35 15.57
C THR A 278 -10.28 -7.63 16.25
N VAL A 279 -11.57 -7.97 16.22
CA VAL A 279 -12.14 -9.17 16.84
C VAL A 279 -11.51 -10.43 16.26
N PHE A 280 -11.44 -10.52 14.94
CA PHE A 280 -10.87 -11.68 14.26
C PHE A 280 -9.39 -11.87 14.56
N LEU A 281 -8.56 -10.84 14.43
CA LEU A 281 -7.12 -10.95 14.70
C LEU A 281 -6.85 -11.29 16.17
N LYS A 282 -7.57 -10.66 17.12
CA LYS A 282 -7.43 -10.99 18.54
C LYS A 282 -7.83 -12.43 18.86
N ARG A 283 -8.86 -12.95 18.21
CA ARG A 283 -9.25 -14.36 18.36
C ARG A 283 -8.16 -15.30 17.86
N ILE A 284 -7.49 -14.96 16.76
CA ILE A 284 -6.37 -15.75 16.24
C ILE A 284 -5.17 -15.71 17.19
N ILE A 285 -4.80 -14.53 17.71
CA ILE A 285 -3.73 -14.39 18.70
C ILE A 285 -4.04 -15.20 19.96
N ALA A 286 -5.28 -15.15 20.44
CA ALA A 286 -5.71 -15.96 21.59
C ALA A 286 -5.60 -17.48 21.31
N LYS A 287 -5.94 -17.93 20.10
CA LYS A 287 -5.76 -19.34 19.69
C LYS A 287 -4.27 -19.75 19.70
N HIS A 288 -3.37 -18.90 19.21
CA HIS A 288 -1.93 -19.17 19.26
C HIS A 288 -1.45 -19.29 20.70
N ARG A 289 -1.85 -18.35 21.57
CA ARG A 289 -1.51 -18.39 22.99
C ARG A 289 -1.96 -19.67 23.70
N ASN A 290 -3.16 -20.15 23.40
CA ASN A 290 -3.71 -21.37 24.02
C ASN A 290 -3.05 -22.66 23.50
N THR A 291 -2.42 -22.61 22.33
CA THR A 291 -1.81 -23.78 21.66
C THR A 291 -0.31 -23.62 21.48
N LEU A 292 0.30 -22.69 22.22
CA LEU A 292 1.71 -22.34 22.09
C LEU A 292 2.56 -23.49 22.62
N ASP A 293 3.41 -24.01 21.76
CA ASP A 293 4.48 -24.94 22.12
C ASP A 293 5.84 -24.22 21.92
N PRO A 294 6.52 -23.82 23.01
CA PRO A 294 7.80 -23.13 22.93
C PRO A 294 8.90 -23.90 22.20
N ASP A 295 8.83 -25.24 22.19
CA ASP A 295 9.83 -26.10 21.55
C ASP A 295 9.59 -26.26 20.04
N SER A 296 8.38 -25.93 19.57
CA SER A 296 7.96 -26.07 18.17
C SER A 296 7.12 -24.88 17.69
N PRO A 297 7.74 -23.68 17.56
CA PRO A 297 7.04 -22.49 17.07
C PRO A 297 6.63 -22.65 15.60
N ARG A 298 5.35 -22.39 15.32
CA ARG A 298 4.77 -22.65 13.99
C ARG A 298 4.96 -21.49 13.01
N ASP A 299 5.04 -20.27 13.52
CA ASP A 299 4.96 -19.03 12.72
C ASP A 299 5.50 -17.80 13.47
N LEU A 300 5.37 -16.62 12.86
CA LEU A 300 5.75 -15.34 13.47
C LEU A 300 5.02 -15.08 14.79
N THR A 301 3.74 -15.43 14.90
CA THR A 301 2.92 -15.16 16.09
C THR A 301 3.45 -15.95 17.28
N ASP A 302 3.70 -17.25 17.11
CA ASP A 302 4.30 -18.09 18.15
C ASP A 302 5.69 -17.58 18.57
N MET A 303 6.56 -17.29 17.60
CA MET A 303 7.89 -16.75 17.88
C MET A 303 7.83 -15.43 18.65
N TYR A 304 6.89 -14.54 18.31
CA TYR A 304 6.71 -13.28 19.00
C TYR A 304 6.22 -13.48 20.44
N LEU A 305 5.28 -14.41 20.65
CA LEU A 305 4.80 -14.75 21.99
C LEU A 305 5.92 -15.35 22.85
N ILE A 306 6.77 -16.20 22.29
CA ILE A 306 7.95 -16.76 22.98
C ILE A 306 8.92 -15.65 23.39
N GLU A 307 9.26 -14.74 22.46
CA GLU A 307 10.14 -13.60 22.74
C GLU A 307 9.56 -12.69 23.84
N MET A 308 8.24 -12.45 23.80
CA MET A 308 7.54 -11.69 24.83
C MET A 308 7.64 -12.36 26.21
N LEU A 309 7.40 -13.68 26.29
CA LEU A 309 7.51 -14.45 27.54
C LEU A 309 8.95 -14.48 28.06
N ALA A 310 9.94 -14.61 27.17
CA ALA A 310 11.35 -14.60 27.53
C ALA A 310 11.78 -13.25 28.14
N GLN A 311 11.37 -12.12 27.53
CA GLN A 311 11.67 -10.79 28.06
C GLN A 311 10.96 -10.52 29.39
N GLN A 312 9.72 -11.00 29.55
CA GLN A 312 9.00 -10.93 30.84
C GLN A 312 9.71 -11.74 31.93
N ALA A 313 10.18 -12.96 31.62
CA ALA A 313 10.93 -13.78 32.57
C ALA A 313 12.29 -13.18 32.95
N ALA A 314 12.89 -12.39 32.05
CA ALA A 314 14.13 -11.65 32.30
C ALA A 314 13.92 -10.35 33.12
N GLY A 315 12.68 -10.00 33.46
CA GLY A 315 12.35 -8.77 34.20
C GLY A 315 12.48 -7.49 33.38
N GLU A 316 12.34 -7.57 32.04
CA GLU A 316 12.31 -6.38 31.17
C GLU A 316 10.93 -5.68 31.24
N ASP A 317 10.70 -4.88 32.28
CA ASP A 317 9.42 -4.19 32.51
C ASP A 317 9.05 -3.16 31.42
N ASP A 318 10.03 -2.64 30.67
CA ASP A 318 9.84 -1.69 29.53
C ASP A 318 10.00 -2.37 28.16
N SER A 319 9.67 -3.65 28.07
CA SER A 319 9.72 -4.38 26.80
C SER A 319 8.74 -3.81 25.76
N SER A 320 9.24 -3.62 24.53
CA SER A 320 8.38 -3.29 23.40
C SER A 320 7.53 -4.46 22.89
N PHE A 321 7.78 -5.69 23.36
CA PHE A 321 7.06 -6.90 22.94
C PHE A 321 5.82 -7.06 23.83
N THR A 322 4.67 -6.71 23.27
CA THR A 322 3.38 -6.82 23.96
C THR A 322 2.33 -7.42 23.02
N ASP A 323 1.28 -8.03 23.59
CA ASP A 323 0.10 -8.51 22.85
C ASP A 323 -0.49 -7.42 21.95
N ASP A 324 -0.56 -6.19 22.46
CA ASP A 324 -1.09 -5.05 21.70
C ASP A 324 -0.20 -4.69 20.50
N TYR A 325 1.13 -4.74 20.66
CA TYR A 325 2.04 -4.47 19.54
C TYR A 325 2.02 -5.60 18.50
N LEU A 326 1.92 -6.86 18.94
CA LEU A 326 1.76 -8.03 18.07
C LEU A 326 0.54 -7.93 17.17
N PHE A 327 -0.60 -7.47 17.71
CA PHE A 327 -1.82 -7.22 16.95
C PHE A 327 -1.57 -6.29 15.74
N TYR A 328 -0.88 -5.17 15.93
CA TYR A 328 -0.57 -4.25 14.84
C TYR A 328 0.47 -4.82 13.86
N VAL A 329 1.45 -5.61 14.34
CA VAL A 329 2.41 -6.28 13.46
C VAL A 329 1.72 -7.27 12.53
N ILE A 330 0.82 -8.12 13.06
CA ILE A 330 0.05 -9.09 12.28
C ILE A 330 -0.84 -8.37 11.26
N GLY A 331 -1.56 -7.32 11.69
CA GLY A 331 -2.42 -6.51 10.82
C GLY A 331 -1.64 -5.85 9.67
N ASP A 332 -0.49 -5.24 9.97
CA ASP A 332 0.39 -4.61 8.98
C ASP A 332 0.88 -5.62 7.95
N LEU A 333 1.38 -6.79 8.39
CA LEU A 333 1.93 -7.80 7.50
C LEU A 333 0.86 -8.44 6.62
N PHE A 334 -0.31 -8.73 7.19
CA PHE A 334 -1.43 -9.31 6.44
C PHE A 334 -1.89 -8.35 5.34
N ILE A 335 -2.24 -7.11 5.68
CA ILE A 335 -2.72 -6.12 4.69
C ILE A 335 -1.66 -5.87 3.61
N ALA A 336 -0.39 -5.67 4.01
CA ALA A 336 0.69 -5.39 3.07
C ALA A 336 0.95 -6.57 2.13
N GLY A 337 0.98 -7.80 2.64
CA GLY A 337 1.21 -9.01 1.84
C GLY A 337 0.07 -9.30 0.86
N THR A 338 -1.17 -9.08 1.29
CA THR A 338 -2.36 -9.35 0.48
C THR A 338 -2.58 -8.31 -0.62
N ASP A 339 -2.76 -7.04 -0.25
CA ASP A 339 -3.27 -6.02 -1.19
C ASP A 339 -2.23 -5.69 -2.27
N THR A 340 -0.95 -5.56 -1.88
CA THR A 340 0.10 -5.13 -2.82
C THR A 340 0.42 -6.20 -3.87
N THR A 341 0.55 -7.47 -3.47
CA THR A 341 0.85 -8.58 -4.38
C THR A 341 -0.35 -8.87 -5.27
N THR A 342 -1.57 -8.84 -4.73
CA THR A 342 -2.81 -9.01 -5.51
C THR A 342 -2.89 -7.99 -6.64
N ASN A 343 -2.75 -6.69 -6.32
CA ASN A 343 -2.85 -5.63 -7.33
C ASN A 343 -1.73 -5.73 -8.37
N SER A 344 -0.52 -6.13 -7.97
CA SER A 344 0.60 -6.34 -8.90
C SER A 344 0.33 -7.50 -9.88
N ILE A 345 -0.22 -8.62 -9.42
CA ILE A 345 -0.60 -9.75 -10.28
C ILE A 345 -1.76 -9.36 -11.20
N LEU A 346 -2.76 -8.64 -10.70
CA LEU A 346 -3.90 -8.19 -11.51
C LEU A 346 -3.45 -7.21 -12.62
N TRP A 347 -2.53 -6.28 -12.33
CA TRP A 347 -1.91 -5.45 -13.36
C TRP A 347 -1.19 -6.30 -14.40
N PHE A 348 -0.42 -7.31 -13.98
CA PHE A 348 0.27 -8.18 -14.92
C PHE A 348 -0.71 -8.89 -15.85
N LEU A 349 -1.77 -9.51 -15.32
CA LEU A 349 -2.76 -10.24 -16.11
C LEU A 349 -3.54 -9.30 -17.05
N LEU A 350 -3.82 -8.07 -16.61
CA LEU A 350 -4.40 -7.04 -17.46
C LEU A 350 -3.48 -6.72 -18.66
N TYR A 351 -2.17 -6.56 -18.44
CA TYR A 351 -1.22 -6.37 -19.54
C TYR A 351 -1.13 -7.59 -20.47
N MET A 352 -1.25 -8.80 -19.94
CA MET A 352 -1.21 -10.02 -20.76
C MET A 352 -2.40 -10.13 -21.72
N ILE A 353 -3.60 -9.68 -21.32
CA ILE A 353 -4.77 -9.64 -22.22
C ILE A 353 -4.72 -8.46 -23.19
N THR A 354 -4.06 -7.36 -22.83
CA THR A 354 -3.91 -6.17 -23.69
C THR A 354 -2.79 -6.33 -24.72
N TYR A 355 -1.72 -7.06 -24.39
CA TYR A 355 -0.54 -7.27 -25.22
C TYR A 355 -0.34 -8.78 -25.50
N PRO A 356 -1.19 -9.40 -26.34
CA PRO A 356 -1.16 -10.84 -26.59
C PRO A 356 0.18 -11.33 -27.14
N ASP A 357 0.88 -10.53 -27.94
CA ASP A 357 2.20 -10.87 -28.50
C ASP A 357 3.28 -11.03 -27.40
N VAL A 358 3.23 -10.17 -26.38
CA VAL A 358 4.13 -10.27 -25.21
C VAL A 358 3.79 -11.52 -24.41
N GLN A 359 2.50 -11.81 -24.24
CA GLN A 359 2.04 -13.03 -23.59
C GLN A 359 2.55 -14.28 -24.32
N ASP A 360 2.43 -14.33 -25.66
CA ASP A 360 2.91 -15.44 -26.48
C ASP A 360 4.43 -15.63 -26.37
N LYS A 361 5.18 -14.52 -26.35
CA LYS A 361 6.64 -14.58 -26.21
C LYS A 361 7.08 -15.07 -24.82
N ALA A 362 6.44 -14.63 -23.74
CA ALA A 362 6.70 -15.15 -22.40
C ALA A 362 6.31 -16.64 -22.29
N GLN A 363 5.19 -17.02 -22.88
CA GLN A 363 4.74 -18.41 -22.95
C GLN A 363 5.71 -19.31 -23.73
N ALA A 364 6.26 -18.84 -24.84
CA ALA A 364 7.26 -19.58 -25.61
C ALA A 364 8.56 -19.78 -24.81
N GLU A 365 9.01 -18.76 -24.08
CA GLU A 365 10.18 -18.85 -23.19
C GLU A 365 9.95 -19.89 -22.06
N ILE A 366 8.79 -19.84 -21.42
CA ILE A 366 8.40 -20.81 -20.37
C ILE A 366 8.34 -22.24 -20.93
N ASP A 367 7.71 -22.42 -22.11
CA ASP A 367 7.61 -23.73 -22.75
C ASP A 367 9.00 -24.30 -23.10
N GLN A 368 9.96 -23.45 -23.50
CA GLN A 368 11.32 -23.86 -23.84
C GLN A 368 12.15 -24.27 -22.61
N VAL A 369 12.03 -23.54 -21.50
CA VAL A 369 12.89 -23.71 -20.31
C VAL A 369 12.28 -24.68 -19.30
N VAL A 370 10.98 -24.57 -19.06
CA VAL A 370 10.26 -25.36 -18.06
C VAL A 370 9.57 -26.57 -18.69
N GLY A 371 9.10 -26.43 -19.93
CA GLY A 371 8.21 -27.40 -20.57
C GLY A 371 6.78 -27.24 -20.09
N LYS A 372 5.92 -28.20 -20.45
CA LYS A 372 4.47 -28.15 -20.19
C LYS A 372 4.00 -28.96 -18.98
N HIS A 373 4.84 -29.87 -18.49
CA HIS A 373 4.46 -30.85 -17.46
C HIS A 373 5.13 -30.58 -16.10
N ARG A 374 6.32 -29.98 -16.09
CA ARG A 374 7.02 -29.65 -14.84
C ARG A 374 6.46 -28.36 -14.26
N VAL A 375 6.21 -28.34 -12.96
CA VAL A 375 5.75 -27.12 -12.28
C VAL A 375 6.89 -26.08 -12.27
N PRO A 376 6.61 -24.80 -12.59
CA PRO A 376 7.63 -23.75 -12.55
C PRO A 376 8.18 -23.54 -11.13
N SER A 377 9.48 -23.33 -11.04
CA SER A 377 10.21 -23.17 -9.78
C SER A 377 10.97 -21.87 -9.73
N MET A 378 11.29 -21.37 -8.53
CA MET A 378 12.17 -20.20 -8.38
C MET A 378 13.58 -20.44 -8.91
N THR A 379 13.99 -21.71 -9.05
CA THR A 379 15.25 -22.09 -9.71
C THR A 379 15.27 -21.77 -11.20
N ASP A 380 14.10 -21.68 -11.85
CA ASP A 380 13.96 -21.35 -13.27
C ASP A 380 14.14 -19.85 -13.54
N LYS A 381 14.08 -19.01 -12.50
CA LYS A 381 14.05 -17.55 -12.61
C LYS A 381 15.23 -16.97 -13.40
N GLY A 382 16.44 -17.48 -13.17
CA GLY A 382 17.63 -17.04 -13.89
C GLY A 382 17.61 -17.37 -15.39
N SER A 383 16.78 -18.31 -15.81
CA SER A 383 16.65 -18.79 -17.19
C SER A 383 15.40 -18.27 -17.89
N LEU A 384 14.60 -17.41 -17.24
CA LEU A 384 13.39 -16.80 -17.79
C LEU A 384 13.49 -15.26 -17.85
N PRO A 385 14.54 -14.70 -18.51
CA PRO A 385 14.81 -13.27 -18.48
C PRO A 385 13.71 -12.43 -19.13
N PHE A 386 13.08 -12.87 -20.22
CA PHE A 386 11.99 -12.12 -20.86
C PHE A 386 10.74 -12.08 -19.97
N THR A 387 10.41 -13.18 -19.31
CA THR A 387 9.31 -13.25 -18.35
C THR A 387 9.58 -12.34 -17.15
N GLU A 388 10.78 -12.37 -16.56
CA GLU A 388 11.16 -11.46 -15.47
C GLU A 388 11.14 -9.99 -15.92
N ALA A 389 11.68 -9.68 -17.10
CA ALA A 389 11.63 -8.35 -17.70
C ALA A 389 10.19 -7.83 -17.90
N THR A 390 9.26 -8.73 -18.27
CA THR A 390 7.84 -8.40 -18.41
C THR A 390 7.21 -8.04 -17.07
N ILE A 391 7.49 -8.81 -16.00
CA ILE A 391 7.03 -8.50 -14.64
C ILE A 391 7.58 -7.13 -14.20
N MET A 392 8.87 -6.88 -14.41
CA MET A 392 9.52 -5.62 -14.03
C MET A 392 8.92 -4.42 -14.77
N GLU A 393 8.62 -4.57 -16.07
CA GLU A 393 8.02 -3.49 -16.85
C GLU A 393 6.59 -3.16 -16.43
N VAL A 394 5.79 -4.17 -16.05
CA VAL A 394 4.47 -3.91 -15.44
C VAL A 394 4.63 -3.17 -14.11
N GLN A 395 5.55 -3.61 -13.24
CA GLN A 395 5.82 -2.92 -11.97
C GLN A 395 6.32 -1.49 -12.13
N ARG A 396 7.07 -1.20 -13.21
CA ARG A 396 7.53 0.14 -13.54
C ARG A 396 6.35 1.03 -13.94
N LEU A 397 5.52 0.58 -14.88
CA LEU A 397 4.38 1.36 -15.35
C LEU A 397 3.32 1.56 -14.28
N HIS A 398 3.12 0.55 -13.42
CA HIS A 398 2.13 0.54 -12.35
C HIS A 398 2.77 0.17 -11.02
N SER A 399 3.61 1.07 -10.49
CA SER A 399 4.18 0.92 -9.15
C SER A 399 3.06 0.84 -8.12
N VAL A 400 2.94 -0.30 -7.43
CA VAL A 400 1.77 -0.54 -6.56
C VAL A 400 1.62 0.49 -5.44
N VAL A 401 2.70 1.13 -4.97
CA VAL A 401 2.67 2.26 -4.01
C VAL A 401 3.43 3.46 -4.59
N PRO A 402 2.82 4.26 -5.47
CA PRO A 402 3.51 5.25 -6.31
C PRO A 402 4.11 6.44 -5.55
N LEU A 403 3.56 6.80 -4.40
CA LEU A 403 4.06 7.90 -3.55
C LEU A 403 4.86 7.38 -2.34
N ALA A 404 5.26 6.10 -2.38
CA ALA A 404 5.70 5.36 -1.21
C ALA A 404 4.73 5.51 -0.02
N ILE A 405 5.14 5.05 1.16
CA ILE A 405 4.44 5.39 2.41
C ILE A 405 5.01 6.71 2.92
N PRO A 406 4.16 7.69 3.34
CA PRO A 406 4.61 8.99 3.79
C PRO A 406 5.76 8.94 4.81
N HIS A 407 6.80 9.74 4.56
CA HIS A 407 7.91 9.95 5.46
C HIS A 407 7.70 11.25 6.26
N MET A 408 8.45 11.43 7.34
CA MET A 408 8.48 12.67 8.11
C MET A 408 9.92 13.02 8.46
N THR A 409 10.24 14.31 8.42
CA THR A 409 11.53 14.80 8.91
C THR A 409 11.58 14.80 10.44
N SER A 410 12.54 14.10 11.03
CA SER A 410 12.73 14.02 12.48
C SER A 410 13.28 15.32 13.11
N GLN A 411 13.92 16.17 12.30
CA GLN A 411 14.49 17.46 12.68
C GLN A 411 14.41 18.47 11.52
N THR A 412 14.55 19.75 11.83
CA THR A 412 14.71 20.79 10.80
C THR A 412 16.05 20.61 10.11
N THR A 413 16.06 20.64 8.78
CA THR A 413 17.26 20.48 7.97
C THR A 413 17.28 21.44 6.78
N VAL A 414 18.45 21.64 6.17
CA VAL A 414 18.57 22.24 4.85
C VAL A 414 18.78 21.11 3.83
N PHE A 415 17.90 21.02 2.84
CA PHE A 415 17.96 20.02 1.80
C PHE A 415 17.85 20.69 0.44
N ARG A 416 18.88 20.52 -0.40
CA ARG A 416 18.94 21.10 -1.76
C ARG A 416 18.64 22.60 -1.81
N GLY A 417 19.14 23.34 -0.80
CA GLY A 417 18.97 24.80 -0.69
C GLY A 417 17.69 25.26 0.01
N TYR A 418 16.75 24.36 0.32
CA TYR A 418 15.53 24.67 1.03
C TYR A 418 15.60 24.29 2.50
N THR A 419 14.97 25.09 3.36
CA THR A 419 14.76 24.74 4.76
C THR A 419 13.54 23.84 4.87
N ILE A 420 13.71 22.62 5.35
CA ILE A 420 12.63 21.67 5.63
C ILE A 420 12.46 21.58 7.15
N PRO A 421 11.39 22.17 7.74
CA PRO A 421 11.14 22.13 9.18
C PRO A 421 10.91 20.73 9.72
N LYS A 422 11.25 20.48 11.00
CA LYS A 422 10.87 19.27 11.73
C LYS A 422 9.36 18.99 11.60
N GLY A 423 9.00 17.72 11.48
CA GLY A 423 7.61 17.30 11.36
C GLY A 423 7.01 17.50 9.97
N THR A 424 7.80 17.92 8.97
CA THR A 424 7.34 18.02 7.59
C THR A 424 7.10 16.63 7.02
N VAL A 425 5.93 16.42 6.40
CA VAL A 425 5.59 15.18 5.68
C VAL A 425 6.32 15.18 4.34
N ILE A 426 6.93 14.06 3.99
CA ILE A 426 7.70 13.89 2.75
C ILE A 426 7.04 12.79 1.93
N PHE A 427 6.69 13.09 0.68
CA PHE A 427 6.21 12.12 -0.31
C PHE A 427 7.29 11.86 -1.36
N PRO A 428 7.99 10.72 -1.29
CA PRO A 428 8.83 10.25 -2.38
C PRO A 428 7.95 9.80 -3.55
N ASN A 429 7.95 10.55 -4.65
CA ASN A 429 7.15 10.20 -5.83
C ASN A 429 7.88 9.16 -6.69
N LEU A 430 7.73 7.87 -6.35
CA LEU A 430 8.30 6.75 -7.09
C LEU A 430 7.75 6.67 -8.52
N TRP A 431 6.49 7.04 -8.73
CA TRP A 431 5.89 7.12 -10.08
C TRP A 431 6.69 8.07 -10.97
N SER A 432 7.12 9.23 -10.45
CA SER A 432 7.93 10.17 -11.22
C SER A 432 9.28 9.59 -11.65
N VAL A 433 9.87 8.69 -10.84
CA VAL A 433 11.12 7.99 -11.18
C VAL A 433 10.87 6.97 -12.28
N HIS A 434 9.78 6.22 -12.17
CA HIS A 434 9.45 5.17 -13.12
C HIS A 434 8.90 5.69 -14.44
N ARG A 435 8.43 6.95 -14.49
CA ARG A 435 7.94 7.62 -15.70
C ARG A 435 8.87 8.74 -16.20
N ASP A 436 10.10 8.85 -15.67
CA ASP A 436 11.04 9.89 -16.07
C ASP A 436 11.58 9.64 -17.50
N PRO A 437 11.30 10.50 -18.49
CA PRO A 437 11.78 10.32 -19.86
C PRO A 437 13.29 10.45 -20.00
N THR A 438 13.99 11.02 -18.99
CA THR A 438 15.46 11.09 -18.98
C THR A 438 16.11 9.78 -18.53
N LEU A 439 15.38 8.91 -17.83
CA LEU A 439 15.84 7.60 -17.34
C LEU A 439 15.28 6.44 -18.16
N TRP A 440 14.09 6.64 -18.73
CA TRP A 440 13.34 5.67 -19.51
C TRP A 440 12.98 6.29 -20.85
N GLU A 441 13.66 5.88 -21.92
CA GLU A 441 13.20 6.20 -23.28
C GLU A 441 11.74 5.72 -23.43
N ASP A 442 10.90 6.43 -24.19
CA ASP A 442 9.47 6.12 -24.35
C ASP A 442 8.76 5.68 -23.05
N ALA A 443 8.96 6.45 -21.96
CA ALA A 443 8.62 6.07 -20.59
C ALA A 443 7.17 5.56 -20.40
N ASP A 444 6.22 6.00 -21.22
CA ASP A 444 4.81 5.61 -21.10
C ASP A 444 4.45 4.35 -21.91
N SER A 445 5.36 3.84 -22.74
CA SER A 445 5.14 2.64 -23.55
C SER A 445 5.48 1.38 -22.78
N PHE A 446 4.70 0.32 -22.98
CA PHE A 446 4.99 -1.01 -22.47
C PHE A 446 6.04 -1.73 -23.30
N LYS A 447 7.27 -1.83 -22.78
CA LYS A 447 8.40 -2.43 -23.50
C LYS A 447 9.24 -3.32 -22.57
N PRO A 448 8.89 -4.61 -22.39
CA PRO A 448 9.67 -5.55 -21.56
C PRO A 448 11.16 -5.60 -21.94
N THR A 449 11.48 -5.46 -23.22
CA THR A 449 12.86 -5.46 -23.74
C THR A 449 13.75 -4.37 -23.14
N ARG A 450 13.21 -3.35 -22.46
CA ARG A 450 14.00 -2.34 -21.72
C ARG A 450 14.81 -2.90 -20.56
N PHE A 451 14.41 -4.06 -20.06
CA PHE A 451 15.11 -4.79 -19.01
C PHE A 451 15.97 -5.92 -19.58
N LEU A 452 16.25 -5.93 -20.88
CA LEU A 452 17.12 -6.92 -21.51
C LEU A 452 18.29 -6.23 -22.21
N ASP A 453 19.46 -6.86 -22.16
CA ASP A 453 20.58 -6.47 -23.01
C ASP A 453 20.47 -7.09 -24.41
N HIS A 454 21.47 -6.82 -25.26
CA HIS A 454 21.56 -7.34 -26.62
C HIS A 454 21.65 -8.88 -26.70
N ASP A 455 22.13 -9.54 -25.64
CA ASP A 455 22.25 -11.00 -25.55
C ASP A 455 20.99 -11.64 -24.93
N GLY A 456 20.02 -10.83 -24.51
CA GLY A 456 18.79 -11.28 -23.86
C GLY A 456 18.93 -11.53 -22.35
N ASN A 457 20.02 -11.10 -21.72
CA ASN A 457 20.18 -11.19 -20.27
C ASN A 457 19.44 -10.05 -19.57
N LEU A 458 18.98 -10.32 -18.34
CA LEU A 458 18.25 -9.35 -17.55
C LEU A 458 19.14 -8.20 -17.05
N LEU A 459 18.75 -6.97 -17.39
CA LEU A 459 19.38 -5.73 -16.92
C LEU A 459 18.75 -5.23 -15.63
N ARG A 460 19.57 -4.99 -14.61
CA ARG A 460 19.16 -4.34 -13.35
C ARG A 460 19.51 -2.86 -13.40
N LYS A 461 18.49 -2.02 -13.32
CA LYS A 461 18.61 -0.56 -13.31
C LYS A 461 18.52 -0.05 -11.89
N GLU A 462 19.48 0.76 -11.43
CA GLU A 462 19.51 1.27 -10.03
C GLU A 462 18.29 2.14 -9.69
N TYR A 463 17.72 2.80 -10.69
CA TYR A 463 16.54 3.66 -10.57
C TYR A 463 15.22 2.88 -10.66
N PHE A 464 15.26 1.56 -10.87
CA PHE A 464 14.08 0.71 -10.76
C PHE A 464 13.82 0.33 -9.29
N ILE A 465 13.07 1.19 -8.61
CA ILE A 465 12.80 1.11 -7.16
C ILE A 465 11.33 0.87 -6.77
N PRO A 466 10.62 -0.16 -7.31
CA PRO A 466 9.20 -0.41 -7.01
C PRO A 466 8.92 -0.76 -5.54
N PHE A 467 9.94 -1.15 -4.78
CA PHE A 467 9.86 -1.48 -3.35
C PHE A 467 10.37 -0.37 -2.43
N GLY A 468 10.63 0.83 -2.99
CA GLY A 468 11.30 1.92 -2.29
C GLY A 468 12.78 1.64 -2.03
N ILE A 469 13.44 2.53 -1.27
CA ILE A 469 14.86 2.44 -0.92
C ILE A 469 15.12 2.94 0.52
N GLY A 470 16.32 2.67 1.02
CA GLY A 470 16.77 3.14 2.34
C GLY A 470 16.20 2.35 3.50
N ARG A 471 16.17 2.96 4.70
CA ARG A 471 15.85 2.24 5.94
C ARG A 471 14.43 1.69 5.97
N ARG A 472 13.52 2.30 5.22
CA ARG A 472 12.10 1.90 5.12
C ARG A 472 11.81 1.07 3.86
N VAL A 473 12.83 0.53 3.19
CA VAL A 473 12.64 -0.40 2.05
C VAL A 473 11.67 -1.52 2.42
N CYS A 474 10.89 -2.00 1.45
CA CYS A 474 9.87 -3.03 1.69
C CYS A 474 10.47 -4.25 2.42
N MET A 475 9.86 -4.65 3.54
CA MET A 475 10.28 -5.85 4.27
C MET A 475 9.94 -7.14 3.50
N GLY A 476 8.85 -7.11 2.72
CA GLY A 476 8.35 -8.25 1.95
C GLY A 476 8.87 -8.34 0.51
N GLU A 477 9.89 -7.56 0.13
CA GLU A 477 10.37 -7.50 -1.27
C GLU A 477 10.67 -8.88 -1.86
N GLN A 478 11.37 -9.74 -1.12
CA GLN A 478 11.76 -11.07 -1.61
C GLN A 478 10.56 -12.01 -1.74
N LEU A 479 9.59 -11.91 -0.82
CA LEU A 479 8.35 -12.66 -0.89
C LEU A 479 7.53 -12.24 -2.11
N ALA A 480 7.31 -10.93 -2.28
CA ALA A 480 6.55 -10.40 -3.41
C ALA A 480 7.18 -10.78 -4.76
N LYS A 481 8.52 -10.70 -4.90
CA LYS A 481 9.22 -11.14 -6.11
C LYS A 481 9.02 -12.62 -6.40
N MET A 482 9.02 -13.47 -5.36
CA MET A 482 8.80 -14.91 -5.49
C MET A 482 7.35 -15.21 -5.89
N GLU A 483 6.38 -14.62 -5.19
CA GLU A 483 4.95 -14.81 -5.50
C GLU A 483 4.59 -14.32 -6.90
N LEU A 484 5.09 -13.14 -7.30
CA LEU A 484 4.87 -12.61 -8.65
C LEU A 484 5.42 -13.55 -9.71
N PHE A 485 6.68 -13.98 -9.56
CA PHE A 485 7.32 -14.84 -10.54
C PHE A 485 6.62 -16.20 -10.66
N LEU A 486 6.37 -16.89 -9.54
CA LEU A 486 5.73 -18.21 -9.53
C LEU A 486 4.29 -18.14 -10.03
N THR A 487 3.53 -17.12 -9.62
CA THR A 487 2.15 -16.94 -10.08
C THR A 487 2.10 -16.69 -11.58
N VAL A 488 2.91 -15.77 -12.08
CA VAL A 488 2.95 -15.42 -13.51
C VAL A 488 3.36 -16.63 -14.35
N THR A 489 4.47 -17.27 -14.01
CA THR A 489 4.99 -18.42 -14.78
C THR A 489 4.01 -19.59 -14.76
N THR A 490 3.44 -19.93 -13.60
CA THR A 490 2.46 -21.02 -13.47
C THR A 490 1.18 -20.74 -14.25
N LEU A 491 0.64 -19.52 -14.15
CA LEU A 491 -0.59 -19.17 -14.87
C LEU A 491 -0.37 -19.08 -16.38
N LEU A 492 0.75 -18.51 -16.85
CA LEU A 492 1.06 -18.43 -18.27
C LEU A 492 1.40 -19.80 -18.86
N GLN A 493 2.07 -20.69 -18.11
CA GLN A 493 2.27 -22.08 -18.51
C GLN A 493 0.93 -22.80 -18.70
N ALA A 494 -0.01 -22.61 -17.77
CA ALA A 494 -1.28 -23.32 -17.76
C ALA A 494 -2.34 -22.75 -18.72
N PHE A 495 -2.35 -21.44 -18.97
CA PHE A 495 -3.46 -20.78 -19.67
C PHE A 495 -3.01 -19.72 -20.67
N LYS A 496 -3.76 -19.60 -21.76
CA LYS A 496 -3.81 -18.40 -22.59
C LYS A 496 -4.95 -17.52 -22.09
N PHE A 497 -4.62 -16.32 -21.63
CA PHE A 497 -5.57 -15.30 -21.19
C PHE A 497 -6.02 -14.46 -22.37
N ARG A 498 -7.33 -14.20 -22.44
CA ARG A 498 -7.96 -13.35 -23.46
C ARG A 498 -8.96 -12.40 -22.82
N HIS A 499 -9.11 -11.24 -23.43
CA HIS A 499 -10.22 -10.35 -23.15
C HIS A 499 -11.54 -10.99 -23.65
N PRO A 500 -12.64 -10.95 -22.88
CA PRO A 500 -13.92 -11.48 -23.34
C PRO A 500 -14.42 -10.81 -24.63
N GLU A 501 -14.84 -11.61 -25.61
CA GLU A 501 -15.35 -11.11 -26.89
C GLU A 501 -16.59 -10.24 -26.70
N GLY A 502 -16.71 -9.19 -27.51
CA GLY A 502 -17.85 -8.26 -27.48
C GLY A 502 -17.88 -7.28 -26.30
N LYS A 503 -16.92 -7.34 -25.36
CA LYS A 503 -16.76 -6.34 -24.30
C LYS A 503 -15.82 -5.20 -24.73
N PRO A 504 -16.01 -3.96 -24.24
CA PRO A 504 -15.07 -2.88 -24.49
C PRO A 504 -13.67 -3.25 -23.96
N PRO A 505 -12.58 -2.81 -24.61
CA PRO A 505 -11.23 -3.03 -24.12
C PRO A 505 -11.09 -2.59 -22.67
N PRO A 506 -10.34 -3.32 -21.83
CA PRO A 506 -10.16 -2.96 -20.44
C PRO A 506 -9.35 -1.66 -20.36
N THR A 507 -9.68 -0.80 -19.39
CA THR A 507 -8.96 0.44 -19.15
C THR A 507 -7.62 0.15 -18.48
N LEU A 508 -6.55 0.81 -18.93
CA LEU A 508 -5.25 0.83 -18.24
C LEU A 508 -5.15 1.96 -17.20
N LYS A 509 -6.23 2.71 -16.98
CA LYS A 509 -6.30 3.69 -15.89
C LYS A 509 -6.32 2.98 -14.54
N GLU A 510 -5.70 3.61 -13.56
CA GLU A 510 -5.65 3.15 -12.18
C GLU A 510 -6.80 3.71 -11.33
N ARG A 511 -7.16 2.95 -10.30
CA ARG A 511 -7.89 3.48 -9.14
C ARG A 511 -6.86 3.83 -8.08
N PHE A 512 -6.66 5.12 -7.85
CA PHE A 512 -5.76 5.60 -6.82
C PHE A 512 -6.34 5.35 -5.42
N GLY A 513 -5.48 4.95 -4.51
CA GLY A 513 -5.74 4.69 -3.09
C GLY A 513 -4.43 4.76 -2.32
N LEU A 514 -4.28 3.96 -1.25
CA LEU A 514 -2.94 3.70 -0.70
C LEU A 514 -2.08 2.93 -1.72
N THR A 515 -2.71 1.99 -2.41
CA THR A 515 -2.15 1.24 -3.53
C THR A 515 -2.81 1.65 -4.85
N MET A 516 -2.12 1.43 -5.97
CA MET A 516 -2.71 1.55 -7.30
C MET A 516 -3.27 0.19 -7.76
N ALA A 517 -4.60 0.10 -7.81
CA ALA A 517 -5.30 -1.07 -8.31
C ALA A 517 -5.83 -0.83 -9.73
N PRO A 518 -5.90 -1.86 -10.59
CA PRO A 518 -6.65 -1.74 -11.84
C PRO A 518 -8.16 -1.59 -11.54
N TYR A 519 -8.90 -1.06 -12.52
CA TYR A 519 -10.36 -1.20 -12.49
C TYR A 519 -10.74 -2.68 -12.63
N PRO A 520 -11.87 -3.13 -12.04
CA PRO A 520 -12.32 -4.51 -12.19
C PRO A 520 -12.44 -4.89 -13.67
N PHE A 521 -11.82 -6.00 -14.06
CA PHE A 521 -11.87 -6.55 -15.40
C PHE A 521 -12.20 -8.05 -15.35
N SER A 522 -12.61 -8.59 -16.49
CA SER A 522 -12.88 -10.02 -16.65
C SER A 522 -11.95 -10.60 -17.70
N VAL A 523 -11.59 -11.87 -17.55
CA VAL A 523 -10.77 -12.62 -18.50
C VAL A 523 -11.45 -13.91 -18.91
N CYS A 524 -11.23 -14.34 -20.14
CA CYS A 524 -11.47 -15.72 -20.56
C CYS A 524 -10.13 -16.45 -20.60
N VAL A 525 -10.12 -17.72 -20.24
CA VAL A 525 -8.92 -18.56 -20.33
C VAL A 525 -9.12 -19.73 -21.27
N THR A 526 -8.03 -20.13 -21.92
CA THR A 526 -7.95 -21.40 -22.66
C THR A 526 -6.79 -22.22 -22.11
N PRO A 527 -7.00 -23.48 -21.69
CA PRO A 527 -5.92 -24.34 -21.20
C PRO A 527 -4.81 -24.53 -22.25
N ARG A 528 -3.56 -24.51 -21.81
CA ARG A 528 -2.37 -24.85 -22.60
C ARG A 528 -1.88 -26.24 -22.16
N GLY A 529 -1.34 -27.03 -23.11
CA GLY A 529 -1.18 -28.49 -23.03
C GLY A 529 -0.69 -29.06 -21.68
N GLY A 530 -1.22 -30.22 -21.27
CA GLY A 530 -0.87 -30.92 -20.01
C GLY A 530 -1.69 -30.52 -18.77
N ASN A 531 -2.70 -29.66 -18.91
CA ASN A 531 -3.60 -29.23 -17.83
C ASN A 531 -5.08 -29.34 -18.26
N LYS A 532 -5.49 -30.48 -18.83
CA LYS A 532 -6.92 -30.82 -18.94
C LYS A 532 -7.39 -31.29 -17.56
N GLU A 533 -8.69 -31.17 -17.23
CA GLU A 533 -9.26 -31.52 -15.91
C GLU A 533 -8.72 -32.82 -15.31
N ALA A 534 -8.43 -33.83 -16.14
CA ALA A 534 -7.87 -35.13 -15.74
C ALA A 534 -6.49 -35.07 -15.03
N ASP A 535 -5.66 -34.05 -15.27
CA ASP A 535 -4.32 -33.92 -14.64
C ASP A 535 -4.34 -33.10 -13.33
N LEU A 536 -5.43 -32.38 -13.03
CA LEU A 536 -5.57 -31.54 -11.84
C LEU A 536 -6.37 -32.22 -10.69
N GLY A 537 -6.91 -33.41 -10.95
CA GLY A 537 -7.80 -34.14 -10.04
C GLY A 537 -7.14 -34.99 -8.95
N ASN A 538 -5.81 -34.95 -8.78
CA ASN A 538 -5.09 -35.86 -7.88
C ASN A 538 -4.32 -35.19 -6.73
N SER A 539 -4.72 -33.98 -6.33
CA SER A 539 -4.17 -33.33 -5.13
C SER A 539 -5.19 -33.21 -4.00
N ASP A 540 -6.12 -34.17 -3.91
CA ASP A 540 -6.90 -34.38 -2.69
C ASP A 540 -6.10 -35.28 -1.77
N LEU A 541 -5.39 -34.71 -0.80
CA LEU A 541 -4.97 -35.46 0.37
C LEU A 541 -4.92 -34.57 1.62
N ALA A 542 -5.64 -35.09 2.63
CA ALA A 542 -5.27 -35.19 4.04
C ALA A 542 -5.20 -33.92 4.89
#